data_AF-A0A1H0SLS2-F1
#
_entry.id   AF-A0A1H0SLS2-F1
#
_cell.length_a   1.000
_cell.length_b   1.000
_cell.length_c   1.000
_cell.angle_alpha   90.00
_cell.angle_beta   90.00
_cell.angle_gamma   90.00
#
_symmetry.space_group_name_H-M   'P 1'
#
loop_
_entity.id
_entity.type
_entity.pdbx_description
1 polymer ?
#
loop_
_entity_poly.entity_id
_entity_poly.type
_entity_poly.pdbx_seq_one_letter_code
_entity_poly.pdbx_strand_id
1 'polypeptide(L)'
;MSRSPRSTHPCSDDADDPFGEIDDPVRRRRPRPLTSGPRLVVEGRSGRATPDLDLGIDAGPPFSSYDVASHGPDPVPDWVITSASARDTTLGPLKSGKEADVALLERAVPSGPGSLLAVKTYRDSHHRMFHRDSGYQEGRRTRRSRESRAMATRTAFGRELLASKWATAEFAVLSTLWRAGANVPYPVQMLGSELMMEFIGSPDGVAAPRLSSWTGDAAEFTELWHDLVAGLEILAQEGLTHGDLSPYNVLVHQDRCVIIDLPQAVDVIANPQGETFLRRDTQVIAGFFARRGVLEADGELLALHLGGIARG
;
A
#
# COMPACT_ATOMS: atom_id res chain seq x y z
N MET A 1 -65.16 -51.74 -3.29
CA MET A 1 -66.58 -51.32 -3.09
C MET A 1 -66.70 -49.83 -3.43
N SER A 2 -67.93 -49.32 -3.58
CA SER A 2 -68.41 -47.92 -3.77
C SER A 2 -67.48 -46.75 -3.38
N ARG A 3 -67.57 -45.54 -3.96
CA ARG A 3 -68.36 -44.97 -5.09
C ARG A 3 -67.83 -43.56 -5.48
N SER A 4 -68.01 -43.15 -6.73
CA SER A 4 -68.02 -41.73 -7.20
C SER A 4 -69.50 -41.23 -7.32
N PRO A 5 -69.92 -40.09 -7.95
CA PRO A 5 -69.21 -39.04 -8.73
C PRO A 5 -69.76 -37.56 -8.60
N ARG A 6 -69.38 -36.68 -9.56
CA ARG A 6 -69.95 -35.35 -9.97
C ARG A 6 -69.59 -34.12 -9.10
N SER A 7 -69.31 -32.90 -9.59
CA SER A 7 -69.39 -32.18 -10.91
C SER A 7 -70.69 -31.44 -11.27
N THR A 8 -70.59 -30.11 -11.48
CA THR A 8 -71.30 -29.25 -12.48
C THR A 8 -70.68 -27.84 -12.58
N HIS A 9 -70.58 -27.28 -13.80
CA HIS A 9 -70.34 -25.84 -14.11
C HIS A 9 -71.69 -25.13 -14.42
N PRO A 10 -71.73 -23.79 -14.68
CA PRO A 10 -71.48 -23.12 -15.99
C PRO A 10 -70.45 -21.95 -15.87
N CYS A 11 -70.10 -21.05 -16.82
CA CYS A 11 -70.24 -20.83 -18.29
C CYS A 11 -68.93 -20.10 -18.77
N SER A 12 -68.55 -19.78 -20.03
CA SER A 12 -69.12 -19.03 -21.20
C SER A 12 -69.37 -17.52 -20.95
N ASP A 13 -69.10 -16.58 -21.86
CA ASP A 13 -68.74 -16.58 -23.31
C ASP A 13 -67.65 -15.49 -23.61
N ASP A 14 -67.04 -15.23 -24.80
CA ASP A 14 -66.56 -15.97 -26.00
C ASP A 14 -65.81 -14.96 -26.97
N ALA A 15 -65.45 -15.35 -28.21
CA ALA A 15 -65.08 -14.53 -29.41
C ALA A 15 -63.64 -13.95 -29.65
N ASP A 16 -62.85 -14.71 -30.43
CA ASP A 16 -62.20 -14.39 -31.73
C ASP A 16 -61.42 -13.06 -32.06
N ASP A 17 -60.13 -13.24 -32.40
CA ASP A 17 -59.35 -12.92 -33.64
C ASP A 17 -60.01 -12.08 -34.79
N PRO A 18 -59.29 -11.51 -35.80
CA PRO A 18 -57.84 -11.40 -36.07
C PRO A 18 -57.36 -9.96 -36.46
N PHE A 19 -56.40 -9.85 -37.41
CA PHE A 19 -55.81 -8.66 -38.09
C PHE A 19 -54.67 -7.91 -37.34
N GLY A 20 -53.51 -7.65 -37.95
CA GLY A 20 -52.99 -8.09 -39.26
C GLY A 20 -51.66 -7.41 -39.63
N GLU A 21 -50.77 -8.12 -40.34
CA GLU A 21 -49.52 -7.55 -40.88
C GLU A 21 -49.80 -6.68 -42.11
N ILE A 22 -49.17 -5.50 -42.20
CA ILE A 22 -49.11 -4.65 -43.41
C ILE A 22 -47.68 -4.08 -43.53
N ASP A 23 -47.17 -4.03 -44.76
CA ASP A 23 -45.75 -3.85 -45.11
C ASP A 23 -45.25 -2.37 -45.12
N ASP A 24 -43.93 -2.19 -45.27
CA ASP A 24 -43.17 -0.94 -45.24
C ASP A 24 -43.62 0.09 -46.33
N PRO A 25 -43.39 1.40 -46.13
CA PRO A 25 -42.28 1.96 -46.89
C PRO A 25 -41.46 3.10 -46.23
N VAL A 26 -40.14 2.90 -46.21
CA VAL A 26 -39.13 3.88 -46.65
C VAL A 26 -39.12 5.24 -45.91
N ARG A 27 -38.64 5.26 -44.66
CA ARG A 27 -38.03 6.48 -44.10
C ARG A 27 -36.58 6.63 -44.55
N ARG A 28 -36.36 7.49 -45.57
CA ARG A 28 -35.06 7.86 -46.12
C ARG A 28 -34.03 8.17 -45.02
N ARG A 29 -32.95 7.38 -44.95
CA ARG A 29 -31.79 7.67 -44.08
C ARG A 29 -31.18 9.03 -44.48
N ARG A 30 -31.29 10.04 -43.62
CA ARG A 30 -30.41 11.21 -43.73
C ARG A 30 -28.97 10.76 -43.42
N PRO A 31 -27.96 11.09 -44.24
CA PRO A 31 -26.57 10.84 -43.85
C PRO A 31 -26.25 11.66 -42.60
N ARG A 32 -25.78 11.00 -41.54
CA ARG A 32 -25.12 11.68 -40.42
C ARG A 32 -23.82 12.27 -40.97
N PRO A 33 -23.49 13.55 -40.69
CA PRO A 33 -22.23 14.13 -41.15
C PRO A 33 -21.04 13.37 -40.53
N LEU A 34 -20.02 13.11 -41.33
CA LEU A 34 -18.75 12.52 -40.88
C LEU A 34 -17.89 13.58 -40.18
N THR A 35 -18.34 14.06 -39.03
CA THR A 35 -17.49 14.82 -38.11
C THR A 35 -16.74 13.84 -37.21
N SER A 36 -15.64 13.28 -37.73
CA SER A 36 -14.68 12.47 -36.97
C SER A 36 -13.86 13.34 -36.02
N GLY A 37 -14.53 13.94 -35.02
CA GLY A 37 -13.84 14.49 -33.85
C GLY A 37 -13.08 13.38 -33.10
N PRO A 38 -12.00 13.70 -32.38
CA PRO A 38 -11.16 12.71 -31.74
C PRO A 38 -11.98 11.85 -30.76
N ARG A 39 -11.97 10.53 -30.98
CA ARG A 39 -12.53 9.58 -30.02
C ARG A 39 -11.59 9.51 -28.82
N LEU A 40 -12.08 9.97 -27.67
CA LEU A 40 -11.37 9.83 -26.39
C LEU A 40 -11.32 8.35 -25.98
N VAL A 41 -10.26 7.66 -26.37
CA VAL A 41 -9.95 6.30 -25.89
C VAL A 41 -9.31 6.42 -24.52
N VAL A 42 -10.11 6.26 -23.46
CA VAL A 42 -9.63 6.32 -22.07
C VAL A 42 -9.05 4.95 -21.68
N GLU A 43 -7.82 4.68 -22.09
CA GLU A 43 -6.99 3.66 -21.42
C GLU A 43 -6.32 4.29 -20.20
N GLY A 44 -6.60 3.74 -19.01
CA GLY A 44 -6.21 4.35 -17.75
C GLY A 44 -4.74 4.10 -17.38
N ARG A 45 -3.99 5.18 -17.18
CA ARG A 45 -2.78 5.23 -16.34
C ARG A 45 -2.91 6.35 -15.30
N SER A 46 -2.04 6.35 -14.30
CA SER A 46 -2.12 7.21 -13.11
C SER A 46 -2.18 8.70 -13.44
N GLY A 47 -2.98 9.45 -12.67
CA GLY A 47 -3.42 10.78 -13.03
C GLY A 47 -2.44 11.90 -12.72
N ARG A 48 -1.62 12.31 -13.71
CA ARG A 48 -1.27 13.72 -13.89
C ARG A 48 -1.02 14.07 -15.34
N ALA A 49 -2.10 14.12 -16.13
CA ALA A 49 -2.06 14.79 -17.42
C ALA A 49 -1.97 16.31 -17.19
N THR A 50 -0.79 16.87 -17.42
CA THR A 50 -0.71 18.21 -18.00
C THR A 50 -1.51 18.21 -19.32
N PRO A 51 -2.15 19.32 -19.73
CA PRO A 51 -2.65 19.40 -21.08
C PRO A 51 -1.46 19.32 -22.04
N ASP A 52 -1.40 18.25 -22.85
CA ASP A 52 -0.32 18.02 -23.82
C ASP A 52 -0.39 19.04 -24.96
N LEU A 53 0.11 20.24 -24.67
CA LEU A 53 0.77 21.09 -25.64
C LEU A 53 2.10 20.41 -25.98
N ASP A 54 2.06 19.46 -26.92
CA ASP A 54 3.26 18.89 -27.54
C ASP A 54 3.98 20.01 -28.30
N LEU A 55 4.95 20.62 -27.62
CA LEU A 55 5.80 21.69 -28.13
C LEU A 55 7.10 21.16 -28.76
N GLY A 56 7.30 19.84 -28.83
CA GLY A 56 8.54 19.24 -29.33
C GLY A 56 9.79 19.57 -28.50
N ILE A 57 9.62 20.08 -27.28
CA ILE A 57 10.71 20.36 -26.34
C ILE A 57 11.02 19.06 -25.60
N ASP A 58 12.30 18.68 -25.54
CA ASP A 58 12.76 17.59 -24.66
C ASP A 58 12.61 18.02 -23.20
N ALA A 59 11.43 17.73 -22.64
CA ALA A 59 11.04 18.10 -21.29
C ALA A 59 11.71 17.17 -20.28
N GLY A 60 12.99 17.43 -20.02
CA GLY A 60 13.81 16.70 -19.04
C GLY A 60 13.18 16.63 -17.64
N PRO A 61 13.71 15.79 -16.74
CA PRO A 61 13.00 15.16 -15.62
C PRO A 61 12.06 16.09 -14.83
N PRO A 62 10.85 15.62 -14.47
CA PRO A 62 9.80 16.46 -13.88
C PRO A 62 10.27 17.16 -12.61
N PHE A 63 9.73 18.36 -12.35
CA PHE A 63 9.96 19.05 -11.09
C PHE A 63 9.49 18.22 -9.91
N SER A 64 10.22 18.34 -8.80
CA SER A 64 9.90 17.71 -7.54
C SER A 64 8.47 18.03 -7.09
N SER A 65 7.78 17.02 -6.56
CA SER A 65 6.43 17.17 -5.99
C SER A 65 6.40 17.59 -4.51
N TYR A 66 7.56 17.91 -3.92
CA TYR A 66 7.69 18.20 -2.49
C TYR A 66 6.80 19.36 -2.04
N ASP A 67 6.68 20.42 -2.82
CA ASP A 67 5.92 21.64 -2.48
C ASP A 67 4.40 21.42 -2.28
N VAL A 68 3.84 20.38 -2.89
CA VAL A 68 2.41 20.01 -2.83
C VAL A 68 2.12 18.70 -2.07
N ALA A 69 3.14 18.04 -1.54
CA ALA A 69 3.02 16.79 -0.81
C ALA A 69 2.84 17.00 0.71
N SER A 70 2.46 15.94 1.42
CA SER A 70 2.61 15.88 2.89
C SER A 70 4.06 15.52 3.22
N HIS A 71 4.71 16.25 4.13
CA HIS A 71 6.12 16.06 4.50
C HIS A 71 6.30 15.13 5.70
N GLY A 72 7.47 14.48 5.75
CA GLY A 72 7.92 13.74 6.94
C GLY A 72 8.06 14.62 8.19
N PRO A 73 8.33 14.01 9.35
CA PRO A 73 8.43 14.73 10.61
C PRO A 73 9.65 15.66 10.67
N ASP A 74 9.54 16.73 11.45
CA ASP A 74 10.67 17.56 11.85
C ASP A 74 11.58 16.84 12.87
N PRO A 75 12.90 17.11 12.87
CA PRO A 75 13.61 17.94 11.91
C PRO A 75 13.83 17.20 10.59
N VAL A 76 13.55 17.88 9.46
CA VAL A 76 13.85 17.34 8.12
C VAL A 76 15.38 17.13 7.97
N PRO A 77 15.86 15.91 7.65
CA PRO A 77 17.30 15.65 7.51
C PRO A 77 17.98 16.44 6.38
N ASP A 78 19.23 16.86 6.58
CA ASP A 78 19.99 17.72 5.66
C ASP A 78 20.17 17.15 4.23
N TRP A 79 20.03 15.83 4.05
CA TRP A 79 20.09 15.16 2.74
C TRP A 79 18.78 15.26 1.94
N VAL A 80 17.67 15.65 2.58
CA VAL A 80 16.37 15.79 1.92
C VAL A 80 16.33 17.08 1.12
N ILE A 81 16.31 16.95 -0.21
CA ILE A 81 16.24 18.10 -1.10
C ILE A 81 14.79 18.61 -1.17
N THR A 82 14.58 19.81 -0.63
CA THR A 82 13.28 20.50 -0.51
C THR A 82 13.10 21.63 -1.52
N SER A 83 14.12 21.91 -2.36
CA SER A 83 14.11 23.04 -3.30
C SER A 83 13.05 22.88 -4.40
N ALA A 84 12.27 23.95 -4.65
CA ALA A 84 11.33 24.02 -5.76
C ALA A 84 11.98 23.95 -7.16
N SER A 85 13.31 24.09 -7.27
CA SER A 85 14.06 23.87 -8.51
C SER A 85 14.52 22.42 -8.71
N ALA A 86 14.33 21.55 -7.72
CA ALA A 86 14.72 20.15 -7.81
C ALA A 86 13.85 19.37 -8.81
N ARG A 87 14.43 18.30 -9.36
CA ARG A 87 13.80 17.39 -10.33
C ARG A 87 13.93 15.95 -9.87
N ASP A 88 12.90 15.17 -10.17
CA ASP A 88 12.71 13.80 -9.71
C ASP A 88 12.92 12.84 -10.90
N THR A 89 13.94 11.98 -10.84
CA THR A 89 14.37 11.09 -11.93
C THR A 89 14.34 9.62 -11.47
N THR A 90 13.37 8.85 -11.95
CA THR A 90 13.29 7.40 -11.64
C THR A 90 14.43 6.63 -12.30
N LEU A 91 15.34 6.06 -11.51
CA LEU A 91 16.51 5.33 -11.99
C LEU A 91 16.22 3.86 -12.32
N GLY A 92 15.27 3.22 -11.62
CA GLY A 92 14.87 1.85 -11.92
C GLY A 92 14.03 1.16 -10.84
N PRO A 93 13.47 -0.03 -11.10
CA PRO A 93 12.67 -0.78 -10.13
C PRO A 93 13.56 -1.49 -9.08
N LEU A 94 13.19 -1.39 -7.80
CA LEU A 94 13.81 -2.09 -6.67
C LEU A 94 13.01 -3.34 -6.25
N LYS A 95 11.68 -3.27 -6.31
CA LYS A 95 10.73 -4.36 -5.99
C LYS A 95 9.47 -4.14 -6.80
N SER A 96 9.02 -5.10 -7.61
CA SER A 96 7.65 -5.05 -8.16
C SER A 96 6.78 -6.07 -7.43
N GLY A 97 5.56 -5.67 -7.09
CA GLY A 97 4.64 -6.45 -6.27
C GLY A 97 3.19 -6.31 -6.74
N LYS A 98 2.33 -7.19 -6.21
CA LYS A 98 0.89 -7.19 -6.52
C LYS A 98 0.12 -6.04 -5.87
N GLU A 99 0.73 -5.41 -4.86
CA GLU A 99 0.07 -4.51 -3.90
C GLU A 99 0.77 -3.15 -3.81
N ALA A 100 2.07 -3.11 -4.08
CA ALA A 100 2.85 -1.90 -4.38
C ALA A 100 4.05 -2.28 -5.27
N ASP A 101 4.59 -1.31 -6.00
CA ASP A 101 5.97 -1.35 -6.49
C ASP A 101 6.86 -0.43 -5.64
N VAL A 102 8.17 -0.64 -5.68
CA VAL A 102 9.20 0.25 -5.15
C VAL A 102 10.21 0.51 -6.26
N ALA A 103 10.54 1.78 -6.51
CA ALA A 103 11.56 2.22 -7.45
C ALA A 103 12.63 3.07 -6.74
N LEU A 104 13.84 3.08 -7.30
CA LEU A 104 14.90 4.03 -6.97
C LEU A 104 14.65 5.32 -7.75
N LEU A 105 14.74 6.46 -7.07
CA LEU A 105 14.60 7.78 -7.66
C LEU A 105 15.73 8.69 -7.17
N GLU A 106 16.37 9.40 -8.09
CA GLU A 106 17.23 10.52 -7.75
C GLU A 106 16.38 11.80 -7.71
N ARG A 107 16.44 12.52 -6.60
CA ARG A 107 16.04 13.93 -6.55
C ARG A 107 17.28 14.79 -6.63
N ALA A 108 17.36 15.71 -7.60
CA ALA A 108 18.52 16.59 -7.74
C ALA A 108 18.15 18.02 -8.12
N VAL A 109 18.92 18.98 -7.61
CA VAL A 109 18.90 20.37 -8.10
C VAL A 109 19.79 20.44 -9.35
N PRO A 110 19.34 21.05 -10.47
CA PRO A 110 20.18 21.23 -11.65
C PRO A 110 21.51 21.92 -11.33
N SER A 111 22.63 21.23 -11.62
CA SER A 111 23.99 21.64 -11.26
C SER A 111 24.24 21.86 -9.76
N GLY A 112 23.45 21.22 -8.89
CA GLY A 112 23.54 21.27 -7.43
C GLY A 112 23.59 19.88 -6.78
N PRO A 113 23.20 19.74 -5.50
CA PRO A 113 23.18 18.45 -4.82
C PRO A 113 22.09 17.51 -5.37
N GLY A 114 22.28 16.21 -5.13
CA GLY A 114 21.30 15.15 -5.37
C GLY A 114 21.19 14.20 -4.17
N SER A 115 20.06 13.52 -4.03
CA SER A 115 19.83 12.46 -3.03
C SER A 115 18.96 11.33 -3.59
N LEU A 116 19.24 10.10 -3.15
CA LEU A 116 18.53 8.90 -3.56
C LEU A 116 17.35 8.61 -2.63
N LEU A 117 16.20 8.31 -3.23
CA LEU A 117 14.92 8.05 -2.58
C LEU A 117 14.37 6.68 -3.02
N ALA A 118 13.70 5.99 -2.10
CA ALA A 118 12.84 4.86 -2.41
C ALA A 118 11.40 5.37 -2.60
N VAL A 119 10.84 5.18 -3.79
CA VAL A 119 9.46 5.58 -4.13
C VAL A 119 8.58 4.34 -4.16
N LYS A 120 7.64 4.25 -3.21
CA LYS A 120 6.69 3.15 -3.06
C LYS A 120 5.31 3.59 -3.56
N THR A 121 4.91 3.09 -4.72
CA THR A 121 3.61 3.42 -5.35
C THR A 121 2.63 2.28 -5.10
N TYR A 122 1.58 2.53 -4.31
CA TYR A 122 0.56 1.53 -3.97
C TYR A 122 -0.38 1.24 -5.15
N ARG A 123 -0.70 -0.04 -5.33
CA ARG A 123 -1.61 -0.55 -6.36
C ARG A 123 -3.00 -0.82 -5.79
N ASP A 124 -3.99 -0.80 -6.68
CA ASP A 124 -5.32 -1.35 -6.44
C ASP A 124 -5.28 -2.88 -6.29
N SER A 125 -5.09 -3.35 -5.05
CA SER A 125 -4.97 -4.78 -4.70
C SER A 125 -6.34 -5.49 -4.72
N HIS A 126 -6.96 -5.60 -5.89
CA HIS A 126 -8.37 -5.94 -6.07
C HIS A 126 -8.81 -7.32 -5.50
N HIS A 127 -7.87 -8.24 -5.19
CA HIS A 127 -8.14 -9.57 -4.62
C HIS A 127 -6.96 -10.17 -3.79
N ARG A 128 -6.97 -9.99 -2.45
CA ARG A 128 -6.92 -11.09 -1.43
C ARG A 128 -6.66 -10.70 0.02
N MET A 129 -6.10 -9.53 0.36
CA MET A 129 -5.92 -9.12 1.78
C MET A 129 -7.24 -9.19 2.58
N PHE A 130 -8.36 -8.84 1.96
CA PHE A 130 -9.73 -9.00 2.53
C PHE A 130 -10.13 -10.44 2.95
N HIS A 131 -9.37 -11.47 2.57
CA HIS A 131 -9.66 -12.88 2.89
C HIS A 131 -8.67 -13.54 3.87
N ARG A 132 -7.70 -12.79 4.41
CA ARG A 132 -6.93 -13.21 5.60
C ARG A 132 -7.21 -12.31 6.81
N ASP A 133 -7.37 -11.00 6.59
CA ASP A 133 -7.26 -10.01 7.66
C ASP A 133 -8.60 -9.35 8.01
N SER A 134 -9.56 -10.15 8.49
CA SER A 134 -10.84 -9.63 9.00
C SER A 134 -10.66 -8.72 10.22
N GLY A 135 -9.74 -9.06 11.13
CA GLY A 135 -9.49 -8.30 12.36
C GLY A 135 -8.75 -6.98 12.16
N TYR A 136 -7.90 -6.85 11.13
CA TYR A 136 -7.22 -5.59 10.77
C TYR A 136 -8.22 -4.46 10.46
N GLN A 137 -9.39 -4.80 9.91
CA GLN A 137 -10.49 -3.86 9.66
C GLN A 137 -11.27 -3.49 10.94
N GLU A 138 -11.18 -4.28 12.00
CA GLU A 138 -12.12 -4.27 13.12
C GLU A 138 -11.84 -3.19 14.18
N GLY A 139 -10.57 -3.01 14.58
CA GLY A 139 -10.19 -1.88 15.45
C GLY A 139 -10.48 -0.50 14.83
N ARG A 140 -10.43 -0.39 13.49
CA ARG A 140 -10.64 0.87 12.74
C ARG A 140 -12.12 1.13 12.36
N ARG A 141 -13.10 0.71 13.19
CA ARG A 141 -14.55 0.81 12.88
C ARG A 141 -15.22 2.16 13.19
N THR A 142 -14.68 2.98 14.10
CA THR A 142 -15.41 4.11 14.73
C THR A 142 -15.71 5.35 13.87
N ARG A 143 -15.14 5.50 12.67
CA ARG A 143 -15.32 6.70 11.80
C ARG A 143 -16.15 6.48 10.51
N ARG A 144 -16.80 5.31 10.35
CA ARG A 144 -17.20 4.79 9.01
C ARG A 144 -18.57 5.18 8.42
N SER A 145 -19.35 6.10 8.99
CA SER A 145 -20.77 6.30 8.58
C SER A 145 -21.01 7.01 7.22
N ARG A 146 -20.01 7.70 6.67
CA ARG A 146 -20.11 8.40 5.36
C ARG A 146 -19.30 7.69 4.25
N GLU A 147 -18.03 7.42 4.49
CA GLU A 147 -17.11 6.79 3.50
C GLU A 147 -17.59 5.44 2.97
N SER A 148 -18.23 4.62 3.81
CA SER A 148 -18.66 3.26 3.45
C SER A 148 -19.66 3.19 2.28
N ARG A 149 -20.32 4.30 1.91
CA ARG A 149 -21.18 4.34 0.72
C ARG A 149 -20.39 4.57 -0.58
N ALA A 150 -19.28 5.29 -0.54
CA ALA A 150 -18.40 5.44 -1.71
C ALA A 150 -17.68 4.12 -2.05
N MET A 151 -17.32 3.36 -1.00
CA MET A 151 -16.69 2.03 -1.10
C MET A 151 -17.55 0.98 -1.83
N ALA A 152 -18.86 1.19 -1.96
CA ALA A 152 -19.77 0.24 -2.61
C ALA A 152 -19.73 0.32 -4.15
N THR A 153 -19.26 1.42 -4.74
CA THR A 153 -19.33 1.68 -6.18
C THR A 153 -17.94 1.63 -6.81
N ARG A 154 -17.70 0.59 -7.63
CA ARG A 154 -16.40 0.19 -8.21
C ARG A 154 -15.83 1.17 -9.27
N THR A 155 -15.66 2.43 -8.88
CA THR A 155 -15.13 3.53 -9.72
C THR A 155 -13.60 3.56 -9.70
N ALA A 156 -12.97 4.30 -10.61
CA ALA A 156 -11.52 4.57 -10.54
C ALA A 156 -11.15 5.29 -9.21
N PHE A 157 -11.91 6.33 -8.86
CA PHE A 157 -11.77 7.10 -7.63
C PHE A 157 -11.85 6.24 -6.36
N GLY A 158 -12.76 5.26 -6.30
CA GLY A 158 -12.87 4.35 -5.15
C GLY A 158 -11.65 3.45 -4.94
N ARG A 159 -10.90 3.15 -6.02
CA ARG A 159 -9.67 2.34 -5.99
C ARG A 159 -8.45 3.18 -5.59
N GLU A 160 -8.35 4.38 -6.13
CA GLU A 160 -7.35 5.40 -5.75
C GLU A 160 -7.43 5.72 -4.25
N LEU A 161 -8.65 5.89 -3.71
CA LEU A 161 -8.90 6.08 -2.28
C LEU A 161 -8.46 4.88 -1.41
N LEU A 162 -8.51 3.64 -1.93
CA LEU A 162 -8.03 2.46 -1.22
C LEU A 162 -6.50 2.37 -1.23
N ALA A 163 -5.85 2.64 -2.37
CA ALA A 163 -4.38 2.68 -2.45
C ALA A 163 -3.79 3.79 -1.57
N SER A 164 -4.42 4.98 -1.58
CA SER A 164 -4.03 6.13 -0.74
C SER A 164 -4.10 5.83 0.76
N LYS A 165 -5.08 5.04 1.21
CA LYS A 165 -5.19 4.64 2.63
C LYS A 165 -4.04 3.78 3.11
N TRP A 166 -3.42 2.97 2.24
CA TRP A 166 -2.24 2.19 2.61
C TRP A 166 -0.99 3.06 2.71
N ALA A 167 -0.76 3.94 1.72
CA ALA A 167 0.30 4.96 1.78
C ALA A 167 0.19 5.82 3.05
N THR A 168 -1.03 6.29 3.36
CA THR A 168 -1.32 7.09 4.57
C THR A 168 -1.03 6.33 5.87
N ALA A 169 -1.32 5.03 5.93
CA ALA A 169 -1.06 4.23 7.11
C ALA A 169 0.45 4.04 7.34
N GLU A 170 1.19 3.65 6.31
CA GLU A 170 2.65 3.45 6.43
C GLU A 170 3.39 4.76 6.68
N PHE A 171 3.02 5.84 5.98
CA PHE A 171 3.58 7.18 6.18
C PHE A 171 3.41 7.66 7.63
N ALA A 172 2.22 7.47 8.22
CA ALA A 172 1.97 7.82 9.61
C ALA A 172 2.78 6.96 10.60
N VAL A 173 2.91 5.65 10.35
CA VAL A 173 3.69 4.73 11.20
C VAL A 173 5.18 5.05 11.13
N LEU A 174 5.75 5.21 9.93
CA LEU A 174 7.14 5.66 9.76
C LEU A 174 7.38 7.02 10.44
N SER A 175 6.45 7.96 10.29
CA SER A 175 6.56 9.30 10.90
C SER A 175 6.48 9.28 12.42
N THR A 176 5.89 8.24 13.02
CA THR A 176 5.91 8.03 14.48
C THR A 176 7.19 7.33 14.91
N LEU A 177 7.50 6.17 14.32
CA LEU A 177 8.65 5.36 14.71
C LEU A 177 10.00 6.10 14.51
N TRP A 178 10.14 6.88 13.45
CA TRP A 178 11.34 7.70 13.22
C TRP A 178 11.50 8.80 14.30
N ARG A 179 10.41 9.47 14.71
CA ARG A 179 10.44 10.44 15.82
C ARG A 179 10.74 9.81 17.18
N ALA A 180 10.37 8.54 17.36
CA ALA A 180 10.73 7.73 18.53
C ALA A 180 12.18 7.21 18.48
N GLY A 181 12.93 7.47 17.40
CA GLY A 181 14.31 7.04 17.22
C GLY A 181 14.48 5.60 16.73
N ALA A 182 13.41 4.95 16.25
CA ALA A 182 13.52 3.62 15.65
C ALA A 182 14.28 3.67 14.32
N ASN A 183 15.05 2.62 14.04
CA ASN A 183 15.78 2.49 12.78
C ASN A 183 14.83 2.09 11.63
N VAL A 184 14.16 3.10 11.07
CA VAL A 184 13.22 3.00 9.93
C VAL A 184 13.56 4.07 8.88
N PRO A 185 13.27 3.87 7.59
CA PRO A 185 13.52 4.88 6.56
C PRO A 185 12.77 6.17 6.84
N TYR A 186 13.45 7.32 6.79
CA TYR A 186 12.78 8.62 6.94
C TYR A 186 11.69 8.81 5.86
N PRO A 187 10.43 9.07 6.22
CA PRO A 187 9.32 9.19 5.27
C PRO A 187 9.27 10.59 4.65
N VAL A 188 10.18 10.86 3.70
CA VAL A 188 10.37 12.18 3.06
C VAL A 188 9.06 12.87 2.68
N GLN A 189 8.18 12.21 1.94
CA GLN A 189 6.89 12.78 1.55
C GLN A 189 5.85 11.73 1.13
N MET A 190 4.57 12.12 1.16
CA MET A 190 3.46 11.35 0.59
C MET A 190 2.56 12.22 -0.30
N LEU A 191 2.18 11.68 -1.46
CA LEU A 191 1.20 12.29 -2.37
C LEU A 191 0.26 11.22 -2.95
N GLY A 192 -1.04 11.32 -2.67
CA GLY A 192 -2.05 10.38 -3.17
C GLY A 192 -1.83 8.96 -2.65
N SER A 193 -1.40 8.05 -3.52
CA SER A 193 -1.03 6.65 -3.21
C SER A 193 0.47 6.36 -3.35
N GLU A 194 1.29 7.41 -3.39
CA GLU A 194 2.75 7.33 -3.49
C GLU A 194 3.41 7.83 -2.20
N LEU A 195 4.37 7.05 -1.71
CA LEU A 195 5.19 7.32 -0.55
C LEU A 195 6.65 7.39 -1.01
N MET A 196 7.30 8.54 -0.84
CA MET A 196 8.74 8.67 -1.01
C MET A 196 9.40 8.63 0.37
N MET A 197 10.43 7.81 0.51
CA MET A 197 11.19 7.64 1.75
C MET A 197 12.69 7.51 1.45
N GLU A 198 13.49 7.55 2.50
CA GLU A 198 14.94 7.31 2.45
C GLU A 198 15.31 6.03 1.69
N PHE A 199 16.33 6.12 0.84
CA PHE A 199 16.91 4.94 0.19
C PHE A 199 17.97 4.30 1.09
N ILE A 200 17.64 3.14 1.65
CA ILE A 200 18.57 2.34 2.46
C ILE A 200 19.47 1.50 1.54
N GLY A 201 20.68 1.98 1.30
CA GLY A 201 21.66 1.39 0.39
C GLY A 201 22.88 2.28 0.20
N SER A 202 23.80 1.87 -0.67
CA SER A 202 25.01 2.64 -0.97
C SER A 202 24.74 3.79 -1.96
N PRO A 203 25.58 4.85 -1.98
CA PRO A 203 25.36 6.03 -2.84
C PRO A 203 25.41 5.78 -4.35
N ASP A 204 25.81 4.59 -4.79
CA ASP A 204 25.78 4.13 -6.18
C ASP A 204 24.42 3.52 -6.60
N GLY A 205 23.45 3.48 -5.70
CA GLY A 205 22.10 2.97 -5.95
C GLY A 205 21.92 1.47 -5.67
N VAL A 206 22.92 0.78 -5.11
CA VAL A 206 22.76 -0.61 -4.68
C VAL A 206 22.04 -0.67 -3.34
N ALA A 207 20.85 -1.29 -3.33
CA ALA A 207 20.02 -1.38 -2.13
C ALA A 207 20.62 -2.32 -1.08
N ALA A 208 20.43 -1.99 0.20
CA ALA A 208 20.89 -2.82 1.30
C ALA A 208 20.26 -4.24 1.25
N PRO A 209 21.01 -5.30 1.61
CA PRO A 209 20.51 -6.66 1.62
C PRO A 209 19.37 -6.83 2.64
N ARG A 210 18.38 -7.65 2.32
CA ARG A 210 17.39 -8.12 3.31
C ARG A 210 18.07 -9.08 4.26
N LEU A 211 17.68 -9.07 5.54
CA LEU A 211 18.18 -10.00 6.56
C LEU A 211 18.04 -11.47 6.14
N SER A 212 16.97 -11.82 5.41
CA SER A 212 16.77 -13.16 4.82
C SER A 212 17.91 -13.60 3.89
N SER A 213 18.44 -12.66 3.10
CA SER A 213 19.55 -12.83 2.16
C SER A 213 20.93 -12.51 2.74
N TRP A 214 20.99 -11.91 3.94
CA TRP A 214 22.25 -11.51 4.55
C TRP A 214 23.06 -12.71 5.06
N THR A 215 24.39 -12.55 5.05
CA THR A 215 25.39 -13.60 5.27
C THR A 215 26.44 -13.13 6.26
N GLY A 216 26.61 -13.90 7.33
CA GLY A 216 27.60 -13.71 8.39
C GLY A 216 27.58 -14.92 9.33
N ASP A 217 28.39 -14.88 10.38
CA ASP A 217 28.49 -15.90 11.41
C ASP A 217 27.52 -15.68 12.59
N ALA A 218 27.54 -16.59 13.56
CA ALA A 218 26.62 -16.58 14.69
C ALA A 218 26.83 -15.41 15.68
N ALA A 219 28.02 -14.82 15.73
CA ALA A 219 28.29 -13.63 16.55
C ALA A 219 27.70 -12.39 15.87
N GLU A 220 27.96 -12.19 14.57
CA GLU A 220 27.37 -11.08 13.81
C GLU A 220 25.82 -11.17 13.79
N PHE A 221 25.26 -12.39 13.68
CA PHE A 221 23.81 -12.59 13.83
C PHE A 221 23.29 -12.30 15.25
N THR A 222 24.11 -12.43 16.29
CA THR A 222 23.73 -12.07 17.67
C THR A 222 23.71 -10.55 17.85
N GLU A 223 24.67 -9.82 17.26
CA GLU A 223 24.66 -8.35 17.26
C GLU A 223 23.45 -7.78 16.50
N LEU A 224 23.13 -8.31 15.32
CA LEU A 224 21.93 -7.95 14.56
C LEU A 224 20.62 -8.36 15.27
N TRP A 225 20.63 -9.40 16.11
CA TRP A 225 19.49 -9.77 16.93
C TRP A 225 19.26 -8.73 18.04
N HIS A 226 20.29 -8.35 18.79
CA HIS A 226 20.18 -7.31 19.81
C HIS A 226 19.71 -5.97 19.22
N ASP A 227 20.24 -5.57 18.05
CA ASP A 227 19.83 -4.33 17.40
C ASP A 227 18.36 -4.36 16.94
N LEU A 228 17.92 -5.47 16.35
CA LEU A 228 16.52 -5.62 15.95
C LEU A 228 15.58 -5.67 17.16
N VAL A 229 15.98 -6.31 18.28
CA VAL A 229 15.19 -6.30 19.52
C VAL A 229 15.05 -4.86 20.02
N ALA A 230 16.12 -4.07 20.10
CA ALA A 230 16.04 -2.66 20.49
C ALA A 230 15.13 -1.83 19.54
N GLY A 231 15.17 -2.10 18.23
CA GLY A 231 14.22 -1.51 17.28
C GLY A 231 12.76 -1.89 17.57
N LEU A 232 12.50 -3.17 17.88
CA LEU A 232 11.16 -3.67 18.22
C LEU A 232 10.66 -3.17 19.59
N GLU A 233 11.55 -2.90 20.54
CA GLU A 233 11.21 -2.24 21.81
C GLU A 233 10.64 -0.83 21.57
N ILE A 234 11.20 -0.07 20.62
CA ILE A 234 10.68 1.27 20.26
C ILE A 234 9.31 1.15 19.56
N LEU A 235 9.10 0.14 18.71
CA LEU A 235 7.76 -0.16 18.18
C LEU A 235 6.77 -0.42 19.32
N ALA A 236 7.15 -1.23 20.31
CA ALA A 236 6.30 -1.55 21.46
C ALA A 236 6.03 -0.33 22.37
N GLN A 237 7.01 0.58 22.54
CA GLN A 237 6.84 1.83 23.30
C GLN A 237 5.79 2.77 22.66
N GLU A 238 5.73 2.81 21.32
CA GLU A 238 4.67 3.50 20.57
C GLU A 238 3.35 2.69 20.51
N GLY A 239 3.24 1.59 21.28
CA GLY A 239 2.06 0.72 21.35
C GLY A 239 1.86 -0.17 20.13
N LEU A 240 2.85 -0.29 19.24
CA LEU A 240 2.74 -0.93 17.94
C LEU A 240 3.45 -2.30 17.86
N THR A 241 2.94 -3.14 16.97
CA THR A 241 3.66 -4.26 16.38
C THR A 241 3.53 -4.23 14.86
N HIS A 242 4.44 -4.89 14.14
CA HIS A 242 4.60 -4.75 12.69
C HIS A 242 3.46 -5.43 11.90
N GLY A 243 2.84 -6.48 12.46
CA GLY A 243 1.73 -7.23 11.89
C GLY A 243 2.13 -8.24 10.79
N ASP A 244 3.31 -8.09 10.19
CA ASP A 244 3.90 -8.99 9.20
C ASP A 244 5.44 -9.00 9.31
N LEU A 245 5.99 -9.02 10.52
CA LEU A 245 7.45 -9.04 10.71
C LEU A 245 8.03 -10.33 10.11
N SER A 246 9.07 -10.17 9.30
CA SER A 246 9.84 -11.29 8.79
C SER A 246 11.25 -10.86 8.41
N PRO A 247 12.20 -11.79 8.23
CA PRO A 247 13.53 -11.49 7.70
C PRO A 247 13.54 -10.87 6.29
N TYR A 248 12.40 -10.84 5.58
CA TYR A 248 12.27 -10.11 4.31
C TYR A 248 11.93 -8.63 4.51
N ASN A 249 11.37 -8.25 5.67
CA ASN A 249 10.92 -6.91 6.02
C ASN A 249 11.92 -6.19 6.96
N VAL A 250 13.13 -6.72 7.06
CA VAL A 250 14.29 -6.10 7.71
C VAL A 250 15.43 -6.02 6.69
N LEU A 251 16.05 -4.86 6.55
CA LEU A 251 17.30 -4.66 5.82
C LEU A 251 18.48 -4.67 6.79
N VAL A 252 19.67 -5.06 6.33
CA VAL A 252 20.92 -4.91 7.08
C VAL A 252 21.79 -3.88 6.37
N HIS A 253 22.07 -2.77 7.04
CA HIS A 253 22.83 -1.65 6.49
C HIS A 253 23.74 -1.07 7.57
N GLN A 254 25.04 -0.92 7.27
CA GLN A 254 26.04 -0.44 8.24
C GLN A 254 25.98 -1.20 9.58
N ASP A 255 25.82 -2.51 9.49
CA ASP A 255 25.73 -3.46 10.62
C ASP A 255 24.55 -3.19 11.58
N ARG A 256 23.52 -2.49 11.08
CA ARG A 256 22.25 -2.21 11.76
C ARG A 256 21.06 -2.83 11.03
N CYS A 257 20.05 -3.23 11.78
CA CYS A 257 18.77 -3.70 11.27
C CYS A 257 17.81 -2.52 11.04
N VAL A 258 17.40 -2.29 9.79
CA VAL A 258 16.41 -1.28 9.41
C VAL A 258 15.05 -1.95 9.13
N ILE A 259 14.00 -1.56 9.85
CA ILE A 259 12.65 -2.13 9.71
C ILE A 259 11.90 -1.43 8.56
N ILE A 260 11.27 -2.20 7.66
CA ILE A 260 10.62 -1.68 6.45
C ILE A 260 9.28 -2.39 6.15
N ASP A 261 8.47 -1.83 5.24
CA ASP A 261 7.19 -2.40 4.78
C ASP A 261 6.15 -2.47 5.92
N LEU A 262 5.79 -1.30 6.44
CA LEU A 262 4.98 -1.11 7.66
C LEU A 262 3.45 -0.80 7.47
N PRO A 263 2.77 -0.99 6.30
CA PRO A 263 1.34 -0.68 6.19
C PRO A 263 0.44 -1.59 7.05
N GLN A 264 0.94 -2.76 7.44
CA GLN A 264 0.22 -3.73 8.27
C GLN A 264 0.42 -3.53 9.77
N ALA A 265 1.16 -2.51 10.21
CA ALA A 265 1.38 -2.26 11.63
C ALA A 265 0.06 -2.03 12.38
N VAL A 266 -0.04 -2.65 13.56
CA VAL A 266 -1.23 -2.62 14.42
C VAL A 266 -0.88 -2.20 15.84
N ASP A 267 -1.81 -1.47 16.45
CA ASP A 267 -1.86 -1.21 17.88
C ASP A 267 -2.02 -2.55 18.63
N VAL A 268 -1.13 -2.83 19.59
CA VAL A 268 -1.08 -4.10 20.34
C VAL A 268 -2.28 -4.24 21.30
N ILE A 269 -2.88 -3.13 21.74
CA ILE A 269 -3.86 -3.05 22.82
C ILE A 269 -5.27 -2.73 22.31
N ALA A 270 -5.41 -1.77 21.40
CA ALA A 270 -6.69 -1.36 20.84
C ALA A 270 -7.17 -2.27 19.70
N ASN A 271 -6.31 -3.13 19.15
CA ASN A 271 -6.71 -4.18 18.21
C ASN A 271 -7.02 -5.48 18.96
N PRO A 272 -8.22 -6.08 18.83
CA PRO A 272 -8.54 -7.40 19.39
C PRO A 272 -7.62 -8.55 18.95
N GLN A 273 -6.80 -8.35 17.91
CA GLN A 273 -5.78 -9.30 17.45
C GLN A 273 -4.33 -8.84 17.73
N GLY A 274 -4.11 -7.71 18.41
CA GLY A 274 -2.78 -7.09 18.58
C GLY A 274 -1.74 -8.02 19.19
N GLU A 275 -2.07 -8.70 20.29
CA GLU A 275 -1.19 -9.70 20.90
C GLU A 275 -0.90 -10.90 19.96
N THR A 276 -1.90 -11.33 19.18
CA THR A 276 -1.73 -12.43 18.20
C THR A 276 -0.77 -12.04 17.08
N PHE A 277 -0.83 -10.79 16.61
CA PHE A 277 0.12 -10.25 15.64
C PHE A 277 1.53 -10.14 16.23
N LEU A 278 1.67 -9.59 17.45
CA LEU A 278 2.96 -9.48 18.13
C LEU A 278 3.61 -10.87 18.32
N ARG A 279 2.84 -11.83 18.83
CA ARG A 279 3.28 -13.22 19.05
C ARG A 279 3.67 -13.93 17.74
N ARG A 280 2.98 -13.65 16.64
CA ARG A 280 3.35 -14.14 15.31
C ARG A 280 4.69 -13.54 14.87
N ASP A 281 4.82 -12.22 14.96
CA ASP A 281 5.99 -11.47 14.53
C ASP A 281 7.26 -11.93 15.26
N THR A 282 7.21 -12.03 16.59
CA THR A 282 8.33 -12.48 17.42
C THR A 282 8.71 -13.94 17.16
N GLN A 283 7.73 -14.84 17.00
CA GLN A 283 8.00 -16.26 16.67
C GLN A 283 8.65 -16.42 15.29
N VAL A 284 8.22 -15.65 14.28
CA VAL A 284 8.80 -15.69 12.92
C VAL A 284 10.25 -15.19 12.92
N ILE A 285 10.53 -14.08 13.60
CA ILE A 285 11.86 -13.46 13.60
C ILE A 285 12.85 -14.21 14.49
N ALA A 286 12.48 -14.56 15.73
CA ALA A 286 13.33 -15.32 16.64
C ALA A 286 13.67 -16.70 16.07
N GLY A 287 12.68 -17.39 15.49
CA GLY A 287 12.90 -18.65 14.78
C GLY A 287 13.86 -18.54 13.59
N PHE A 288 14.05 -17.36 12.98
CA PHE A 288 15.08 -17.14 11.99
C PHE A 288 16.48 -17.01 12.61
N PHE A 289 16.65 -16.17 13.64
CA PHE A 289 17.94 -15.98 14.31
C PHE A 289 18.43 -17.25 15.02
N ALA A 290 17.54 -18.03 15.64
CA ALA A 290 17.86 -19.34 16.18
C ALA A 290 18.43 -20.30 15.12
N ARG A 291 17.91 -20.27 13.88
CA ARG A 291 18.45 -21.05 12.74
C ARG A 291 19.78 -20.50 12.20
N ARG A 292 20.22 -19.32 12.62
CA ARG A 292 21.54 -18.74 12.31
C ARG A 292 22.55 -18.92 13.45
N GLY A 293 22.15 -19.51 14.58
CA GLY A 293 23.03 -19.83 15.71
C GLY A 293 22.85 -18.97 16.96
N VAL A 294 21.93 -17.99 16.94
CA VAL A 294 21.66 -17.14 18.11
C VAL A 294 20.88 -17.93 19.17
N LEU A 295 21.58 -18.32 20.24
CA LEU A 295 21.05 -19.27 21.25
C LEU A 295 19.94 -18.67 22.13
N GLU A 296 19.90 -17.34 22.25
CA GLU A 296 18.94 -16.59 23.06
C GLU A 296 17.68 -16.14 22.28
N ALA A 297 17.57 -16.49 20.99
CA ALA A 297 16.47 -16.07 20.12
C ALA A 297 15.17 -16.84 20.39
N ASP A 298 14.53 -16.54 21.53
CA ASP A 298 13.22 -17.08 21.94
C ASP A 298 12.08 -16.08 21.61
N GLY A 299 11.17 -16.51 20.73
CA GLY A 299 10.05 -15.69 20.27
C GLY A 299 8.88 -15.57 21.26
N GLU A 300 8.78 -16.45 22.25
CA GLU A 300 7.78 -16.39 23.31
C GLU A 300 8.24 -15.43 24.42
N LEU A 301 9.51 -15.52 24.83
CA LEU A 301 10.10 -14.54 25.75
C LEU A 301 10.08 -13.13 25.15
N LEU A 302 10.40 -12.98 23.87
CA LEU A 302 10.30 -11.68 23.18
C LEU A 302 8.84 -11.18 23.09
N ALA A 303 7.86 -12.07 22.87
CA ALA A 303 6.43 -11.68 22.87
C ALA A 303 5.98 -11.15 24.25
N LEU A 304 6.41 -11.82 25.33
CA LEU A 304 6.10 -11.43 26.70
C LEU A 304 6.76 -10.09 27.09
N HIS A 305 8.01 -9.90 26.68
CA HIS A 305 8.79 -8.68 26.91
C HIS A 305 8.19 -7.47 26.17
N LEU A 306 8.08 -7.53 24.85
CA LEU A 306 7.50 -6.46 24.03
C LEU A 306 6.03 -6.19 24.38
N GLY A 307 5.26 -7.24 24.70
CA GLY A 307 3.89 -7.10 25.18
C GLY A 307 3.81 -6.45 26.56
N GLY A 308 4.83 -6.63 27.40
CA GLY A 308 4.99 -5.91 28.67
C GLY A 308 5.21 -4.41 28.44
N ILE A 309 6.13 -4.06 27.54
CA ILE A 309 6.43 -2.68 27.14
C ILE A 309 5.18 -1.98 26.59
N ALA A 310 4.46 -2.61 25.66
CA ALA A 310 3.25 -2.04 25.05
C ALA A 310 2.03 -1.90 26.00
N ARG A 311 2.20 -2.21 27.29
CA ARG A 311 1.18 -2.05 28.35
C ARG A 311 1.61 -1.11 29.49
N GLY A 312 2.83 -0.57 29.45
CA GLY A 312 3.44 0.27 30.50
C GLY A 312 3.14 1.75 30.34
#